data_AF-R9IJ01-F1
#
_entry.id   AF-R9IJ01-F1
#
_cell.length_a   1.000
_cell.length_b   1.000
_cell.length_c   1.000
_cell.angle_alpha   90.00
_cell.angle_beta   90.00
_cell.angle_gamma   90.00
#
_symmetry.space_group_name_H-M   'P 1'
#
loop_
_entity.id
_entity.type
_entity.pdbx_description
1 polymer ?
#
loop_
_entity_poly.entity_id
_entity_poly.type
_entity_poly.pdbx_seq_one_letter_code
_entity_poly.pdbx_strand_id
1 'polypeptide(L)'
;MEYIQLLSRLKENGYHYRTYGNQLLNPDLIHARILTDKHQAYAASTLYLTPTDLLPDPAMDNPMILFCFEQPADFHIYENSVFQVVSFDPGISQGELLNFVLECLTEIQQITAGMHILVNALFSGNGLQYLIDTATDLFGNPIYVIDLQYKYLSMSAGIMPENIFFQRRKLHWLYWGKRNPIYFKK
;
A
#
# COMPACT_ATOMS: atom_id res chain seq x y z
N MET A 1 -2.79 7.54 -5.36
CA MET A 1 -1.53 7.41 -4.56
C MET A 1 -1.01 5.97 -4.53
N GLU A 2 -1.91 5.01 -4.66
CA GLU A 2 -1.67 3.57 -4.49
C GLU A 2 -0.78 2.99 -5.59
N TYR A 3 -0.91 3.48 -6.83
CA TYR A 3 -0.13 2.98 -7.95
C TYR A 3 1.39 3.25 -7.83
N ILE A 4 1.80 4.45 -7.39
CA ILE A 4 3.22 4.76 -7.16
C ILE A 4 3.80 3.86 -6.05
N GLN A 5 3.02 3.60 -4.98
CA GLN A 5 3.45 2.69 -3.92
C GLN A 5 3.60 1.25 -4.42
N LEU A 6 2.68 0.77 -5.27
CA LEU A 6 2.79 -0.53 -5.93
C LEU A 6 4.09 -0.63 -6.76
N LEU A 7 4.40 0.39 -7.56
CA LEU A 7 5.62 0.46 -8.36
C LEU A 7 6.91 0.45 -7.52
N SER A 8 6.89 1.09 -6.35
CA SER A 8 8.00 1.05 -5.39
C SER A 8 8.16 -0.35 -4.78
N ARG A 9 7.08 -0.99 -4.34
CA ARG A 9 7.10 -2.34 -3.78
C ARG A 9 7.59 -3.39 -4.77
N LEU A 10 7.20 -3.27 -6.04
CA LEU A 10 7.71 -4.12 -7.11
C LEU A 10 9.25 -4.02 -7.20
N LYS A 11 9.80 -2.80 -7.21
CA LYS A 11 11.26 -2.59 -7.22
C LYS A 11 11.95 -3.17 -5.99
N GLU A 12 11.38 -2.95 -4.81
CA GLU A 12 11.91 -3.47 -3.53
C GLU A 12 11.94 -5.00 -3.49
N ASN A 13 11.01 -5.66 -4.19
CA ASN A 13 10.92 -7.12 -4.30
C ASN A 13 11.69 -7.68 -5.51
N GLY A 14 12.53 -6.88 -6.16
CA GLY A 14 13.41 -7.32 -7.25
C GLY A 14 12.73 -7.45 -8.61
N TYR A 15 11.51 -6.94 -8.78
CA TYR A 15 10.88 -6.88 -10.10
C TYR A 15 11.51 -5.76 -10.93
N HIS A 16 12.11 -6.15 -12.05
CA HIS A 16 12.62 -5.23 -13.05
C HIS A 16 11.55 -4.96 -14.11
N TYR A 17 11.30 -3.67 -14.37
CA TYR A 17 10.31 -3.23 -15.34
C TYR A 17 10.72 -1.93 -16.03
N ARG A 18 10.09 -1.68 -17.19
CA ARG A 18 10.16 -0.42 -17.94
C ARG A 18 8.76 0.10 -18.21
N THR A 19 8.57 1.41 -18.13
CA THR A 19 7.27 2.05 -18.33
C THR A 19 7.23 2.79 -19.66
N TYR A 20 6.10 2.70 -20.36
CA TYR A 20 5.84 3.33 -21.66
C TYR A 20 4.48 4.02 -21.66
N GLY A 21 4.28 4.98 -22.56
CA GLY A 21 3.09 5.83 -22.62
C GLY A 21 3.00 6.83 -21.49
N ASN A 22 1.80 7.09 -20.99
CA ASN A 22 1.54 8.19 -20.06
C ASN A 22 2.20 7.97 -18.69
N GLN A 23 3.37 8.58 -18.47
CA GLN A 23 4.15 8.48 -17.22
C GLN A 23 3.55 9.28 -16.06
N LEU A 24 2.60 10.19 -16.34
CA LEU A 24 1.94 11.01 -15.31
C LEU A 24 0.68 10.34 -14.75
N LEU A 25 0.31 9.18 -15.29
CA LEU A 25 -0.88 8.44 -14.88
C LEU A 25 -0.69 7.86 -13.47
N ASN A 26 -1.57 8.23 -12.54
CA ASN A 26 -1.53 7.77 -11.15
C ASN A 26 -2.96 7.51 -10.62
N PRO A 27 -3.63 6.46 -11.13
CA PRO A 27 -4.99 6.13 -10.72
C PRO A 27 -5.00 5.53 -9.31
N ASP A 28 -6.16 5.59 -8.67
CA ASP A 28 -6.44 4.83 -7.45
C ASP A 28 -6.91 3.42 -7.87
N LEU A 29 -6.09 2.43 -7.52
CA LEU A 29 -6.22 1.08 -8.05
C LEU A 29 -6.91 0.21 -7.02
N ILE A 30 -8.07 -0.31 -7.38
CA ILE A 30 -8.91 -1.12 -6.50
C ILE A 30 -8.79 -2.61 -6.85
N HIS A 31 -8.61 -2.91 -8.14
CA HIS A 31 -8.63 -4.27 -8.66
C HIS A 31 -7.41 -4.57 -9.52
N ALA A 32 -7.05 -5.84 -9.60
CA ALA A 32 -6.15 -6.37 -10.62
C ALA A 32 -6.84 -7.53 -11.36
N ARG A 33 -6.67 -7.60 -12.68
CA ARG A 33 -7.27 -8.63 -13.54
C ARG A 33 -6.30 -9.10 -14.61
N ILE A 34 -6.46 -10.35 -15.04
CA ILE A 34 -5.81 -10.86 -16.25
C ILE A 34 -6.70 -10.56 -17.46
N LEU A 35 -6.13 -10.00 -18.52
CA LEU A 35 -6.82 -9.88 -19.81
C LEU A 35 -6.85 -11.24 -20.50
N THR A 36 -8.06 -11.63 -20.89
CA THR A 36 -8.32 -12.87 -21.64
C THR A 36 -8.80 -12.60 -23.06
N ASP A 37 -9.24 -11.38 -23.36
CA ASP A 37 -9.68 -10.95 -24.68
C ASP A 37 -9.35 -9.46 -24.93
N LYS A 38 -9.46 -9.04 -26.19
CA LYS A 38 -9.22 -7.66 -26.64
C LYS A 38 -10.45 -6.75 -26.54
N HIS A 39 -11.63 -7.29 -26.22
CA HIS A 39 -12.90 -6.58 -26.33
C HIS A 39 -13.55 -6.38 -24.96
N GLN A 40 -12.75 -5.93 -23.99
CA GLN A 40 -13.21 -5.69 -22.63
C GLN A 40 -13.44 -4.19 -22.38
N ALA A 41 -14.49 -3.88 -21.63
CA ALA A 41 -14.66 -2.55 -21.06
C ALA A 41 -13.59 -2.31 -19.98
N TYR A 42 -12.60 -1.47 -20.29
CA TYR A 42 -11.51 -1.14 -19.39
C TYR A 42 -11.94 -0.10 -18.35
N ALA A 43 -11.57 -0.31 -17.09
CA ALA A 43 -11.86 0.59 -15.99
C ALA A 43 -10.56 1.21 -15.45
N ALA A 44 -10.54 2.52 -15.27
CA ALA A 44 -9.37 3.26 -14.76
C ALA A 44 -8.89 2.81 -13.37
N SER A 45 -9.79 2.24 -12.55
CA SER A 45 -9.49 1.72 -11.22
C SER A 45 -8.99 0.26 -11.21
N THR A 46 -8.73 -0.32 -12.39
CA THR A 46 -8.30 -1.71 -12.55
C THR A 46 -6.95 -1.76 -13.24
N LEU A 47 -6.03 -2.51 -12.65
CA LEU A 47 -4.77 -2.88 -13.27
C LEU A 47 -4.96 -4.16 -14.07
N TYR A 48 -4.49 -4.16 -15.31
CA TYR A 48 -4.66 -5.27 -16.23
C TYR A 48 -3.33 -5.95 -16.51
N LEU A 49 -3.20 -7.23 -16.18
CA LEU A 49 -2.07 -8.06 -16.57
C LEU A 49 -2.38 -8.67 -17.93
N THR A 50 -1.50 -8.46 -18.89
CA THR A 50 -1.72 -8.88 -20.27
C THR A 50 -0.45 -9.44 -20.90
N PRO A 51 -0.55 -10.49 -21.72
CA PRO A 51 0.51 -10.82 -22.66
C PRO A 51 0.57 -9.76 -23.77
N THR A 52 1.71 -9.70 -24.46
CA THR A 52 1.99 -8.72 -25.52
C THR A 52 1.00 -8.78 -26.70
N ASP A 53 0.47 -9.95 -27.03
CA ASP A 53 -0.47 -10.16 -28.13
C ASP A 53 -1.87 -9.61 -27.86
N LEU A 54 -2.24 -9.41 -26.59
CA LEU A 54 -3.52 -8.88 -26.13
C LEU A 54 -3.49 -7.38 -25.80
N LEU A 55 -2.35 -6.70 -26.02
CA LEU A 55 -2.28 -5.25 -25.84
C LEU A 55 -3.30 -4.52 -26.74
N PRO A 56 -3.92 -3.44 -26.23
CA PRO A 56 -4.89 -2.67 -26.98
C PRO A 56 -4.23 -1.76 -28.03
N ASP A 57 -5.05 -1.16 -28.90
CA ASP A 57 -4.60 -0.16 -29.86
C ASP A 57 -4.01 1.07 -29.15
N PRO A 58 -2.81 1.57 -29.53
CA PRO A 58 -2.23 2.78 -28.96
C PRO A 58 -3.10 4.03 -29.09
N ALA A 59 -4.06 4.07 -30.03
CA ALA A 59 -5.00 5.17 -30.22
C ALA A 59 -6.24 5.11 -29.31
N MET A 60 -6.34 4.18 -28.36
CA MET A 60 -7.46 4.17 -27.42
C MET A 60 -7.42 5.36 -26.46
N ASP A 61 -8.59 6.00 -26.27
CA ASP A 61 -8.75 7.19 -25.42
C ASP A 61 -9.06 6.87 -23.94
N ASN A 62 -8.96 5.61 -23.51
CA ASN A 62 -9.28 5.23 -22.14
C ASN A 62 -8.01 5.13 -21.27
N PRO A 63 -7.90 5.91 -20.18
CA PRO A 63 -6.77 5.81 -19.26
C PRO A 63 -6.82 4.49 -18.47
N MET A 64 -5.73 3.73 -18.51
CA MET A 64 -5.58 2.47 -17.79
C MET A 64 -4.11 2.14 -17.53
N ILE A 65 -3.86 1.16 -16.67
CA ILE A 65 -2.53 0.61 -16.42
C ILE A 65 -2.49 -0.84 -16.90
N LEU A 66 -1.54 -1.13 -17.78
CA LEU A 66 -1.31 -2.45 -18.34
C LEU A 66 0.04 -2.97 -17.88
N PHE A 67 0.05 -4.11 -17.20
CA PHE A 67 1.26 -4.86 -16.87
C PHE A 67 1.47 -5.91 -17.95
N CYS A 68 2.44 -5.65 -18.82
CA CYS A 68 2.77 -6.53 -19.92
C CYS A 68 3.83 -7.53 -19.50
N PHE A 69 3.54 -8.81 -19.67
CA PHE A 69 4.48 -9.90 -19.47
C PHE A 69 4.70 -10.62 -20.80
N GLU A 70 5.87 -11.24 -20.93
CA GLU A 70 6.30 -12.05 -22.08
C GLU A 70 6.55 -11.31 -23.41
N GLN A 71 7.60 -11.80 -24.08
CA GLN A 71 8.09 -11.43 -25.43
C GLN A 71 8.58 -9.98 -25.64
N PRO A 72 9.64 -9.80 -26.44
CA PRO A 72 10.06 -8.47 -26.86
C PRO A 72 9.05 -7.91 -27.87
N ALA A 73 8.45 -6.78 -27.53
CA ALA A 73 7.71 -5.93 -28.46
C ALA A 73 8.29 -4.52 -28.50
N ASP A 74 7.97 -3.80 -29.57
CA ASP A 74 8.25 -2.37 -29.64
C ASP A 74 7.16 -1.60 -28.88
N PHE A 75 7.45 -1.27 -27.62
CA PHE A 75 6.54 -0.49 -26.77
C PHE A 75 6.62 1.02 -27.03
N HIS A 76 7.51 1.50 -27.91
CA HIS A 76 7.58 2.93 -28.24
C HIS A 76 6.34 3.42 -28.99
N ILE A 77 5.58 2.51 -29.61
CA ILE A 77 4.29 2.83 -30.25
C ILE A 77 3.27 3.45 -29.27
N TYR A 78 3.45 3.22 -27.96
CA TYR A 78 2.57 3.73 -26.92
C TYR A 78 3.00 5.08 -26.34
N GLU A 79 4.11 5.69 -26.77
CA GLU A 79 4.64 6.92 -26.15
C GLU A 79 3.62 8.06 -26.01
N ASN A 80 2.69 8.17 -26.98
CA ASN A 80 1.64 9.19 -26.99
C ASN A 80 0.27 8.67 -26.50
N SER A 81 0.19 7.41 -26.05
CA SER A 81 -1.05 6.83 -25.54
C SER A 81 -1.44 7.47 -24.20
N VAL A 82 -2.74 7.61 -23.97
CA VAL A 82 -3.28 8.17 -22.71
C VAL A 82 -3.13 7.21 -21.52
N PHE A 83 -2.87 5.94 -21.80
CA PHE A 83 -2.64 4.87 -20.84
C PHE A 83 -1.15 4.54 -20.69
N GLN A 84 -0.82 3.75 -19.67
CA GLN A 84 0.55 3.34 -19.40
C GLN A 84 0.72 1.83 -19.58
N VAL A 85 1.81 1.44 -20.23
CA VAL A 85 2.24 0.04 -20.35
C VAL A 85 3.51 -0.15 -19.51
N VAL A 86 3.48 -1.12 -18.60
CA VAL A 86 4.62 -1.52 -17.78
C VAL A 86 5.09 -2.89 -18.27
N SER A 87 6.22 -2.90 -18.99
CA SER A 87 6.85 -4.12 -19.49
C SER A 87 7.76 -4.70 -18.42
N PHE A 88 7.57 -5.98 -18.11
CA PHE A 88 8.43 -6.73 -17.19
C PHE A 88 9.49 -7.55 -17.93
N ASP A 89 10.61 -7.82 -17.26
CA ASP A 89 11.65 -8.69 -17.82
C ASP A 89 11.14 -10.13 -18.00
N PRO A 90 11.69 -10.90 -18.98
CA PRO A 90 11.31 -12.29 -19.20
C PRO A 90 11.58 -13.16 -17.97
N GLY A 91 10.74 -14.18 -17.75
CA GLY A 91 10.91 -15.17 -16.67
C GLY A 91 10.07 -14.92 -15.41
N ILE A 92 9.23 -13.88 -15.41
CA ILE A 92 8.24 -13.65 -14.36
C ILE A 92 6.98 -14.48 -14.66
N SER A 93 6.53 -15.27 -13.68
CA SER A 93 5.25 -15.98 -13.78
C SER A 93 4.08 -15.00 -13.64
N GLN A 94 3.13 -15.06 -14.59
CA GLN A 94 1.90 -14.27 -14.55
C GLN A 94 1.15 -14.44 -13.22
N GLY A 95 1.07 -15.67 -12.71
CA GLY A 95 0.36 -15.98 -11.46
C GLY A 95 1.06 -15.40 -10.23
N GLU A 96 2.40 -15.45 -10.19
CA GLU A 96 3.18 -14.86 -9.10
C GLU A 96 3.03 -13.34 -9.08
N LEU A 97 3.12 -12.69 -10.24
CA LEU A 97 2.94 -11.25 -10.36
C LEU A 97 1.52 -10.83 -9.97
N LEU A 98 0.49 -11.55 -10.42
CA LEU A 98 -0.89 -11.26 -10.04
C LEU A 98 -1.08 -11.34 -8.53
N ASN A 99 -0.62 -12.43 -7.90
CA ASN A 99 -0.75 -12.62 -6.46
C ASN A 99 -0.04 -11.52 -5.68
N PHE A 100 1.18 -11.16 -6.11
CA PHE A 100 1.94 -10.07 -5.50
C PHE A 100 1.23 -8.71 -5.62
N VAL A 101 0.68 -8.40 -6.81
CA VAL A 101 -0.09 -7.17 -7.01
C VAL A 101 -1.32 -7.15 -6.12
N LEU A 102 -2.08 -8.25 -6.05
CA LEU A 102 -3.27 -8.35 -5.20
C LEU A 102 -2.94 -8.21 -3.71
N GLU A 103 -1.85 -8.81 -3.23
CA GLU A 103 -1.35 -8.66 -1.87
C GLU A 103 -1.02 -7.18 -1.58
N CYS A 104 -0.29 -6.52 -2.48
CA CYS A 104 0.05 -5.11 -2.34
C CYS A 104 -1.20 -4.21 -2.31
N LEU A 105 -2.15 -4.41 -3.22
CA LEU A 105 -3.40 -3.63 -3.25
C LEU A 105 -4.20 -3.84 -1.97
N THR A 106 -4.28 -5.08 -1.49
CA THR A 106 -4.98 -5.42 -0.24
C THR A 106 -4.36 -4.71 0.96
N GLU A 107 -3.03 -4.75 1.09
CA GLU A 107 -2.33 -4.07 2.18
C GLU A 107 -2.53 -2.55 2.14
N ILE A 108 -2.45 -1.94 0.95
CA ILE A 108 -2.68 -0.50 0.80
C ILE A 108 -4.10 -0.14 1.22
N GLN A 109 -5.10 -0.92 0.82
CA GLN A 109 -6.50 -0.73 1.23
C GLN A 109 -6.69 -0.89 2.74
N GLN A 110 -6.02 -1.86 3.37
CA GLN A 110 -6.07 -2.04 4.82
C GLN A 110 -5.45 -0.86 5.57
N ILE A 111 -4.33 -0.32 5.09
CA ILE A 111 -3.72 0.90 5.64
C ILE A 111 -4.68 2.07 5.52
N THR A 112 -5.29 2.28 4.35
CA THR A 112 -6.27 3.35 4.12
C THR A 112 -7.49 3.21 5.04
N ALA A 113 -8.05 2.02 5.17
CA ALA A 113 -9.16 1.76 6.08
C ALA A 113 -8.79 2.04 7.55
N GLY A 114 -7.61 1.58 7.97
CA GLY A 114 -7.08 1.83 9.31
C GLY A 114 -6.90 3.33 9.60
N MET A 115 -6.38 4.10 8.64
CA MET A 115 -6.27 5.55 8.76
C MET A 115 -7.65 6.20 8.96
N HIS A 116 -8.67 5.80 8.20
CA HIS A 116 -10.02 6.32 8.36
C HIS A 116 -10.60 6.03 9.75
N ILE A 117 -10.37 4.83 10.29
CA ILE A 117 -10.79 4.46 11.64
C ILE A 117 -10.15 5.40 12.68
N LEU A 118 -8.85 5.65 12.60
CA LEU A 118 -8.13 6.54 13.51
C LEU A 118 -8.60 8.00 13.40
N VAL A 119 -8.80 8.49 12.18
CA VAL A 119 -9.31 9.84 11.91
C VAL A 119 -10.70 10.02 12.52
N ASN A 120 -11.59 9.05 12.30
CA ASN A 120 -12.93 9.07 12.88
C ASN A 120 -12.88 9.06 14.42
N ALA A 121 -11.98 8.27 15.01
CA ALA A 121 -11.80 8.25 16.47
C ALA A 121 -11.31 9.59 17.01
N LEU A 122 -10.35 10.23 16.33
CA LEU A 122 -9.84 11.55 16.68
C LEU A 122 -10.95 12.62 16.65
N PHE A 123 -11.80 12.62 15.62
CA PHE A 123 -12.87 13.60 15.46
C PHE A 123 -14.17 13.26 16.20
N SER A 124 -14.27 12.07 16.82
CA SER A 124 -15.46 11.64 17.56
C SER A 124 -15.74 12.46 18.83
N GLY A 125 -14.75 13.19 19.36
CA GLY A 125 -14.89 13.93 20.61
C GLY A 125 -14.84 13.07 21.89
N ASN A 126 -14.64 11.76 21.77
CA ASN A 126 -14.62 10.82 22.90
C ASN A 126 -13.33 10.85 23.75
N GLY A 127 -12.40 11.77 23.45
CA GLY A 127 -11.19 12.00 24.22
C GLY A 127 -10.01 11.08 23.86
N LEU A 128 -8.87 11.33 24.50
CA LEU A 128 -7.60 10.66 24.20
C LEU A 128 -7.66 9.14 24.44
N GLN A 129 -8.36 8.70 25.49
CA GLN A 129 -8.44 7.28 25.83
C GLN A 129 -9.09 6.45 24.71
N TYR A 130 -10.20 6.95 24.15
CA TYR A 130 -10.88 6.28 23.03
C TYR A 130 -10.00 6.16 21.78
N LEU A 131 -9.21 7.20 21.49
CA LEU A 131 -8.25 7.17 20.39
C LEU A 131 -7.17 6.10 20.61
N ILE A 132 -6.66 5.96 21.83
CA ILE A 132 -5.63 4.97 22.17
C ILE A 132 -6.18 3.55 22.13
N ASP A 133 -7.38 3.31 22.66
CA ASP A 133 -8.01 1.99 22.58
C ASP A 133 -8.26 1.59 21.11
N THR A 134 -8.79 2.51 20.30
CA THR A 134 -9.00 2.29 18.86
C THR A 134 -7.68 1.98 18.13
N ALA A 135 -6.62 2.71 18.44
CA ALA A 135 -5.30 2.48 17.85
C ALA A 135 -4.70 1.15 18.28
N THR A 136 -4.84 0.77 19.55
CA THR A 136 -4.36 -0.51 20.07
C THR A 136 -5.06 -1.67 19.37
N ASP A 137 -6.38 -1.60 19.20
CA ASP A 137 -7.15 -2.62 18.48
C ASP A 137 -6.71 -2.72 17.01
N LEU A 138 -6.50 -1.57 16.35
CA LEU A 138 -6.09 -1.53 14.95
C LEU A 138 -4.67 -2.09 14.73
N PHE A 139 -3.71 -1.73 15.58
CA PHE A 139 -2.32 -2.15 15.42
C PHE A 139 -2.03 -3.52 16.02
N GLY A 140 -2.94 -4.07 16.84
CA GLY A 140 -2.71 -5.30 17.61
C GLY A 140 -1.53 -5.20 18.59
N ASN A 141 -1.16 -3.98 18.99
CA ASN A 141 -0.04 -3.70 19.89
C ASN A 141 -0.45 -2.70 20.99
N PRO A 142 0.00 -2.88 22.24
CA PRO A 142 -0.27 -1.93 23.31
C PRO A 142 0.34 -0.56 23.02
N ILE A 143 -0.42 0.51 23.29
CA ILE A 143 0.02 1.89 23.16
C ILE A 143 -0.08 2.60 24.51
N TYR A 144 0.96 3.36 24.85
CA TYR A 144 1.00 4.25 26.01
C TYR A 144 1.30 5.68 25.59
N VAL A 145 0.52 6.61 26.13
CA VAL A 145 0.79 8.05 26.00
C VAL A 145 1.23 8.58 27.34
N ILE A 146 2.41 9.18 27.37
CA ILE A 146 3.00 9.79 28.56
C ILE A 146 3.34 11.26 28.29
N ASP A 147 3.25 12.08 29.33
CA ASP A 147 3.74 13.46 29.26
C ASP A 147 5.25 13.57 29.52
N LEU A 148 5.79 14.78 29.41
CA LEU A 148 7.20 15.08 29.70
C LEU A 148 7.61 14.82 31.15
N GLN A 149 6.64 14.77 32.08
CA GLN A 149 6.83 14.47 33.49
C GLN A 149 6.65 12.98 33.80
N TYR A 150 6.55 12.14 32.75
CA TYR A 150 6.37 10.69 32.83
C TYR A 150 5.04 10.24 33.44
N LYS A 151 4.03 11.11 33.44
CA LYS A 151 2.67 10.76 33.83
C LYS A 151 1.95 10.09 32.66
N TYR A 152 1.28 8.98 32.93
CA TYR A 152 0.37 8.35 31.96
C TYR A 152 -0.83 9.26 31.70
N LEU A 153 -1.02 9.61 30.43
CA LEU A 153 -2.18 10.36 29.94
C LEU A 153 -3.27 9.42 29.41
N SER A 154 -2.88 8.28 28.84
CA SER A 154 -3.77 7.22 28.36
C SER A 154 -2.98 5.93 28.10
N MET A 155 -3.62 4.77 28.19
CA MET A 155 -3.01 3.45 28.03
C MET A 155 -3.99 2.45 27.45
N SER A 156 -3.49 1.46 26.70
CA SER A 156 -4.29 0.30 26.25
C SER A 156 -4.99 -0.40 27.42
N ALA A 157 -6.29 -0.64 27.31
CA ALA A 157 -7.04 -1.37 28.32
C ALA A 157 -6.46 -2.78 28.57
N GLY A 158 -6.29 -3.16 29.85
CA GLY A 158 -5.94 -4.52 30.25
C GLY A 158 -4.44 -4.85 30.37
N ILE A 159 -3.53 -3.91 30.08
CA ILE A 159 -2.08 -4.12 30.25
C ILE A 159 -1.54 -3.13 31.29
N MET A 160 -1.15 -3.66 32.45
CA MET A 160 -0.38 -2.91 33.45
C MET A 160 1.10 -2.94 33.03
N PRO A 161 1.75 -1.79 32.80
CA PRO A 161 3.17 -1.79 32.49
C PRO A 161 3.95 -2.30 33.71
N GLU A 162 4.68 -3.40 33.55
CA GLU A 162 5.68 -3.80 34.54
C GLU A 162 6.73 -2.69 34.60
N ASN A 163 6.98 -2.14 35.81
CA ASN A 163 7.90 -1.03 36.11
C ASN A 163 9.37 -1.24 35.65
N ILE A 164 9.68 -2.34 34.96
CA ILE A 164 11.01 -2.75 34.53
C ILE A 164 11.59 -1.78 33.48
N PHE A 165 10.75 -1.16 32.65
CA PHE A 165 11.21 -0.21 31.61
C PHE A 165 11.71 1.12 32.20
N PHE A 166 11.09 1.60 33.29
CA PHE A 166 11.46 2.86 33.93
C PHE A 166 12.78 2.80 34.71
N GLN A 167 13.28 1.60 35.02
CA GLN A 167 14.57 1.44 35.70
C GLN A 167 15.77 1.41 34.74
N ARG A 168 15.56 1.20 33.43
CA ARG A 168 16.66 1.08 32.45
C ARG A 168 16.61 2.18 31.39
N ARG A 169 17.24 3.29 31.74
CA ARG A 169 17.95 4.26 30.87
C ARG A 169 17.12 5.16 29.95
N LYS A 170 17.44 6.46 30.07
CA LYS A 170 17.66 7.42 28.98
C LYS A 170 18.08 6.71 27.68
N LEU A 171 17.16 6.47 26.77
CA LEU A 171 17.44 6.27 25.36
C LEU A 171 16.22 6.78 24.59
N HIS A 172 16.50 7.36 23.42
CA HIS A 172 15.53 7.57 22.35
C HIS A 172 14.78 6.26 22.03
N TRP A 173 13.87 6.26 21.05
CA TRP A 173 13.40 5.11 20.25
C TRP A 173 11.89 4.82 20.32
N LEU A 174 11.24 4.94 19.15
CA LEU A 174 10.22 4.00 18.69
C LEU A 174 10.93 2.63 18.52
N TYR A 175 10.50 1.60 19.23
CA TYR A 175 10.88 0.21 18.96
C TYR A 175 9.70 -0.53 18.36
N TRP A 176 9.86 -1.04 17.13
CA TRP A 176 8.88 -1.89 16.46
C TRP A 176 9.24 -3.37 16.73
N GLY A 177 8.35 -4.09 17.43
CA GLY A 177 8.43 -5.53 17.62
C GLY A 177 7.09 -6.06 18.14
N LYS A 178 6.62 -7.20 17.63
CA LYS A 178 5.25 -7.78 17.79
C LYS A 178 4.73 -8.02 19.23
N ARG A 179 5.46 -7.59 20.27
CA ARG A 179 5.07 -7.65 21.69
C ARG A 179 5.57 -6.48 22.53
N ASN A 180 6.16 -5.46 21.91
CA ASN A 180 6.69 -4.31 22.63
C ASN A 180 5.72 -3.13 22.51
N PRO A 181 5.41 -2.46 23.63
CA PRO A 181 4.52 -1.31 23.60
C PRO A 181 5.12 -0.12 22.85
N ILE A 182 4.25 0.62 22.15
CA ILE A 182 4.60 1.84 21.44
C ILE A 182 4.40 3.03 22.37
N TYR A 183 5.43 3.87 22.52
CA TYR A 183 5.40 5.06 23.38
C TYR A 183 5.35 6.34 22.54
N PHE A 184 4.39 7.20 22.83
CA PHE A 184 4.32 8.56 22.28
C PHE A 184 4.60 9.59 23.39
N LYS A 185 5.55 10.49 23.13
CA LYS A 185 5.88 11.63 24.00
C LYS A 185 5.19 12.87 23.46
N LYS A 186 4.33 13.49 24.27
CA LYS A 186 3.69 14.78 23.95
C LYS A 186 4.50 15.94 24.51
#